data_AF-A0A3R9RTN6-F1
#
_entry.id   AF-A0A3R9RTN6-F1
#
_cell.length_a   1.000
_cell.length_b   1.000
_cell.length_c   1.000
_cell.angle_alpha   90.00
_cell.angle_beta   90.00
_cell.angle_gamma   90.00
#
_symmetry.space_group_name_H-M   'P 1'
#
loop_
_entity.id
_entity.type
_entity.pdbx_description
1 polymer ?
#
loop_
_entity_poly.entity_id
_entity_poly.type
_entity_poly.pdbx_seq_one_letter_code
_entity_poly.pdbx_strand_id
1 'polypeptide(L)'
;NTGRGAIINKKQIPPGAALFGYSHLYGGVPGGQAEYVRVPKANKGPFKVPGSLSDEKVLFLTDILPTAWQAVNNAQVKRGSTVAIYGAGPVGLLSAACAKMLGAEKIFMVDHNEYRLNYAAATYDAIPVNFDEVDAAEFIIQNTD
;
A
#
# COMPACT_ATOMS: atom_id res chain seq x y z
N ASN A 1 -33.42 5.84 -0.05
CA ASN A 1 -34.60 6.55 0.49
C ASN A 1 -34.49 8.01 0.06
N THR A 2 -35.32 8.46 -0.88
CA THR A 2 -35.21 9.76 -1.58
C THR A 2 -35.84 10.93 -0.82
N GLY A 3 -36.28 10.72 0.43
CA GLY A 3 -36.76 11.79 1.29
C GLY A 3 -35.62 12.65 1.86
N ARG A 4 -35.92 13.94 2.10
CA ARG A 4 -35.10 14.98 2.76
C ARG A 4 -34.40 14.54 4.07
N GLY A 5 -34.77 13.40 4.65
CA GLY A 5 -34.20 12.84 5.88
C GLY A 5 -32.88 12.08 5.72
N ALA A 6 -32.44 11.75 4.50
CA ALA A 6 -31.17 11.03 4.31
C ALA A 6 -29.92 11.88 4.63
N ILE A 7 -30.04 13.21 4.59
CA ILE A 7 -28.97 14.16 4.95
C ILE A 7 -28.75 14.21 6.49
N ILE A 8 -29.75 13.80 7.30
CA ILE A 8 -29.77 14.00 8.75
C ILE A 8 -29.49 12.72 9.55
N ASN A 9 -29.50 11.53 8.94
CA ASN A 9 -29.00 10.32 9.61
C ASN A 9 -27.47 10.27 9.60
N LYS A 10 -26.83 11.28 10.20
CA LYS A 10 -25.48 11.14 10.75
C LYS A 10 -25.53 9.98 11.74
N LYS A 11 -25.01 8.82 11.36
CA LYS A 11 -24.66 7.78 12.35
C LYS A 11 -23.88 8.49 13.46
N GLN A 12 -24.33 8.36 14.72
CA GLN A 12 -23.74 9.03 15.89
C GLN A 12 -22.27 8.66 16.16
N ILE A 13 -21.74 7.68 15.43
CA ILE A 13 -20.36 7.25 15.52
C ILE A 13 -19.53 8.12 14.56
N PRO A 14 -18.57 8.92 15.05
CA PRO A 14 -17.66 9.65 14.18
C PRO A 14 -16.86 8.63 13.33
N PRO A 15 -16.61 8.93 12.05
CA PRO A 15 -15.87 8.02 11.20
C PRO A 15 -14.45 7.82 11.75
N GLY A 16 -13.94 6.58 11.66
CA GLY A 16 -12.60 6.25 12.18
C GLY A 16 -11.45 6.97 11.45
N ALA A 17 -11.72 7.49 10.25
CA ALA A 17 -10.82 8.35 9.49
C ALA A 17 -11.62 9.27 8.54
N ALA A 18 -10.93 10.25 7.93
CA ALA A 18 -11.45 11.05 6.83
C ALA A 18 -10.61 10.77 5.58
N LEU A 19 -11.24 10.23 4.53
CA LEU A 19 -10.57 9.84 3.28
C LEU A 19 -11.10 10.69 2.12
N PHE A 20 -10.19 11.21 1.29
CA PHE A 20 -10.53 11.99 0.10
C PHE A 20 -11.17 11.09 -0.96
N GLY A 21 -12.32 11.49 -1.50
CA GLY A 21 -12.96 10.84 -2.64
C GLY A 21 -13.53 9.46 -2.37
N TYR A 22 -13.74 9.10 -1.09
CA TYR A 22 -14.25 7.79 -0.69
C TYR A 22 -15.75 7.87 -0.30
N SER A 23 -16.19 7.05 0.64
CA SER A 23 -17.59 7.00 1.07
C SER A 23 -17.95 8.02 2.16
N HIS A 24 -19.25 8.30 2.31
CA HIS A 24 -19.77 9.10 3.44
C HIS A 24 -19.47 8.46 4.81
N LEU A 25 -19.19 7.15 4.86
CA LEU A 25 -18.77 6.46 6.08
C LEU A 25 -17.38 6.86 6.56
N TYR A 26 -16.55 7.45 5.68
CA TYR A 26 -15.21 7.96 6.00
C TYR A 26 -15.12 9.48 5.81
N GLY A 27 -16.16 10.18 6.26
CA GLY A 27 -16.19 11.65 6.34
C GLY A 27 -16.72 12.36 5.10
N GLY A 28 -16.90 11.67 3.96
CA GLY A 28 -17.47 12.26 2.76
C GLY A 28 -16.68 13.47 2.22
N VAL A 29 -15.36 13.41 2.32
CA VAL A 29 -14.47 14.47 1.82
C VAL A 29 -14.34 14.32 0.30
N PRO A 30 -14.53 15.37 -0.52
CA PRO A 30 -14.32 15.31 -1.97
C PRO A 30 -12.90 14.84 -2.34
N GLY A 31 -12.77 14.13 -3.46
CA GLY A 31 -11.51 13.56 -3.93
C GLY A 31 -10.57 14.56 -4.59
N GLY A 32 -9.34 14.11 -4.87
CA GLY A 32 -8.28 14.90 -5.52
C GLY A 32 -8.12 14.67 -7.03
N GLN A 33 -8.88 13.76 -7.64
CA GLN A 33 -8.92 13.61 -9.11
C GLN A 33 -9.79 14.72 -9.73
N ALA A 34 -9.33 15.96 -9.55
CA ALA A 34 -9.99 17.19 -9.94
C ALA A 34 -8.93 18.31 -10.05
N GLU A 35 -9.28 19.42 -10.70
CA GLU A 35 -8.38 20.58 -10.85
C GLU A 35 -8.04 21.25 -9.51
N TYR A 36 -8.93 21.12 -8.51
CA TYR A 36 -8.76 21.68 -7.18
C TYR A 36 -9.22 20.69 -6.11
N VAL A 37 -8.49 20.65 -4.99
CA VAL A 37 -8.86 19.84 -3.81
C VAL A 37 -8.90 20.71 -2.56
N ARG A 38 -9.97 20.58 -1.78
CA ARG A 38 -10.09 21.24 -0.48
C ARG A 38 -9.45 20.36 0.59
N VAL A 39 -8.32 20.79 1.16
CA VAL A 39 -7.60 20.05 2.20
C VAL A 39 -8.04 20.50 3.61
N PRO A 40 -8.78 19.67 4.38
CA PRO A 40 -9.11 19.99 5.75
C PRO A 40 -7.87 19.96 6.65
N LYS A 41 -7.79 20.85 7.64
CA LYS A 41 -6.64 20.95 8.57
C LYS A 41 -5.28 20.99 7.85
N ALA A 42 -5.16 21.84 6.83
CA ALA A 42 -3.97 21.96 5.99
C ALA A 42 -2.67 22.31 6.76
N ASN A 43 -2.78 22.76 8.01
CA ASN A 43 -1.66 22.98 8.94
C ASN A 43 -1.16 21.71 9.64
N LYS A 44 -1.74 20.52 9.38
CA LYS A 44 -1.39 19.26 10.05
C LYS A 44 -1.00 18.13 9.10
N GLY A 45 -1.82 17.86 8.08
CA GLY A 45 -1.63 16.69 7.21
C GLY A 45 -0.54 16.90 6.15
N PRO A 46 -0.67 17.93 5.29
CA PRO A 46 0.31 18.21 4.25
C PRO A 46 1.66 18.65 4.82
N PHE A 47 2.72 18.27 4.12
CA PHE A 47 4.05 18.84 4.30
C PHE A 47 4.55 19.39 2.97
N LYS A 48 5.44 20.39 3.04
CA LYS A 48 6.05 20.94 1.83
C LYS A 48 7.09 19.95 1.31
N VAL A 49 6.89 19.46 0.10
CA VAL A 49 7.85 18.57 -0.56
C VAL A 49 9.15 19.34 -0.85
N PRO A 50 10.33 18.79 -0.50
CA PRO A 50 11.61 19.37 -0.90
C PRO A 50 11.76 19.36 -2.42
N GLY A 51 12.24 20.45 -3.03
CA GLY A 51 12.33 20.61 -4.49
C GLY A 51 13.38 19.76 -5.21
N SER A 52 13.91 18.72 -4.56
CA SER A 52 14.93 17.82 -5.13
C SER A 52 14.35 16.60 -5.85
N LEU A 53 13.05 16.33 -5.71
CA LEU A 53 12.36 15.19 -6.30
C LEU A 53 11.24 15.64 -7.24
N SER A 54 10.97 14.86 -8.29
CA SER A 54 9.84 15.10 -9.20
C SER A 54 8.51 14.69 -8.57
N ASP A 55 7.42 15.30 -9.04
CA ASP A 55 6.06 15.06 -8.55
C ASP A 55 5.66 13.59 -8.66
N GLU A 56 6.03 12.90 -9.76
CA GLU A 56 5.70 11.49 -9.96
C GLU A 56 6.36 10.57 -8.94
N LYS A 57 7.53 10.94 -8.42
CA LYS A 57 8.20 10.16 -7.37
C LYS A 57 7.57 10.41 -6.01
N VAL A 58 7.24 11.66 -5.70
CA VAL A 58 6.70 12.01 -4.38
C VAL A 58 5.21 11.68 -4.25
N LEU A 59 4.49 11.52 -5.37
CA LEU A 59 3.09 11.13 -5.39
C LEU A 59 2.85 9.85 -4.56
N PHE A 60 3.73 8.86 -4.65
CA PHE A 60 3.55 7.61 -3.91
C PHE A 60 3.65 7.78 -2.38
N LEU A 61 4.24 8.87 -1.87
CA LEU A 61 4.28 9.20 -0.45
C LEU A 61 2.91 9.54 0.13
N THR A 62 1.87 9.75 -0.69
CA THR A 62 0.55 10.14 -0.20
C THR A 62 -0.30 8.96 0.28
N ASP A 63 0.07 7.73 -0.09
CA ASP A 63 -0.73 6.54 0.24
C ASP A 63 0.15 5.27 0.24
N ILE A 64 0.38 4.68 -0.95
CA ILE A 64 0.83 3.30 -1.06
C ILE A 64 2.28 3.04 -0.58
N LEU A 65 3.17 4.03 -0.64
CA LEU A 65 4.53 3.88 -0.11
C LEU A 65 4.53 3.88 1.44
N PRO A 66 3.89 4.84 2.14
CA PRO A 66 3.69 4.74 3.59
C PRO A 66 2.96 3.46 4.02
N THR A 67 1.97 2.99 3.26
CA THR A 67 1.27 1.72 3.55
C THR A 67 2.25 0.54 3.50
N ALA A 68 3.06 0.45 2.44
CA ALA A 68 4.07 -0.58 2.28
C ALA A 68 5.13 -0.52 3.40
N TRP A 69 5.66 0.68 3.68
CA TRP A 69 6.61 0.91 4.75
C TRP A 69 6.05 0.47 6.11
N GLN A 70 4.80 0.84 6.41
CA GLN A 70 4.15 0.45 7.66
C GLN A 70 3.99 -1.07 7.76
N ALA A 71 3.59 -1.75 6.68
CA ALA A 71 3.48 -3.20 6.66
C ALA A 71 4.83 -3.89 6.96
N VAL A 72 5.90 -3.48 6.27
CA VAL A 72 7.25 -4.02 6.46
C VAL A 72 7.78 -3.72 7.86
N ASN A 73 7.56 -2.51 8.38
CA ASN A 73 7.97 -2.12 9.72
C ASN A 73 7.22 -2.91 10.80
N ASN A 74 5.91 -3.11 10.64
CA ASN A 74 5.11 -3.92 11.56
C ASN A 74 5.49 -5.40 11.52
N ALA A 75 5.93 -5.91 10.36
CA ALA A 75 6.52 -7.24 10.21
C ALA A 75 7.93 -7.35 10.78
N GLN A 76 8.49 -6.25 11.31
CA GLN A 76 9.82 -6.20 11.95
C GLN A 76 10.95 -6.69 11.05
N VAL A 77 10.83 -6.43 9.75
CA VAL A 77 11.86 -6.78 8.77
C VAL A 77 13.16 -6.04 9.11
N LYS A 78 14.25 -6.79 9.10
CA LYS A 78 15.59 -6.30 9.40
C LYS A 78 16.60 -6.97 8.46
N ARG A 79 17.85 -6.56 8.56
CA ARG A 79 18.93 -7.20 7.81
C ARG A 79 18.97 -8.70 8.10
N GLY A 80 19.03 -9.53 7.06
CA GLY A 80 19.00 -10.99 7.17
C GLY A 80 17.60 -11.61 7.23
N SER A 81 16.53 -10.81 7.16
CA SER A 81 15.17 -11.35 7.13
C SER A 81 14.88 -12.08 5.83
N THR A 82 14.19 -13.22 5.93
CA THR A 82 13.39 -13.83 4.86
C THR A 82 11.94 -13.38 5.03
N VAL A 83 11.32 -12.89 3.96
CA VAL A 83 9.94 -12.35 4.00
C VAL A 83 9.11 -12.92 2.85
N ALA A 84 7.85 -13.23 3.13
CA ALA A 84 6.85 -13.52 2.11
C ALA A 84 5.85 -12.37 2.01
N ILE A 85 5.60 -11.90 0.79
CA ILE A 85 4.66 -10.82 0.48
C ILE A 85 3.52 -11.42 -0.35
N TYR A 86 2.31 -11.38 0.20
CA TYR A 86 1.10 -11.85 -0.48
C TYR A 86 0.43 -10.70 -1.23
N GLY A 87 0.51 -10.76 -2.56
CA GLY A 87 0.02 -9.79 -3.52
C GLY A 87 1.14 -8.98 -4.17
N ALA A 88 1.33 -9.13 -5.48
CA ALA A 88 2.29 -8.42 -6.32
C ALA A 88 1.70 -7.15 -6.96
N GLY A 89 0.65 -6.57 -6.37
CA GLY A 89 0.13 -5.26 -6.75
C GLY A 89 1.05 -4.09 -6.34
N PRO A 90 0.66 -2.83 -6.61
CA PRO A 90 1.51 -1.66 -6.32
C PRO A 90 2.03 -1.58 -4.88
N VAL A 91 1.17 -1.87 -3.89
CA VAL A 91 1.56 -1.88 -2.46
C VAL A 91 2.57 -2.99 -2.19
N GLY A 92 2.35 -4.21 -2.70
CA GLY A 92 3.26 -5.34 -2.48
C GLY A 92 4.63 -5.15 -3.12
N LEU A 93 4.68 -4.55 -4.31
CA LEU A 93 5.93 -4.17 -4.97
C LEU A 93 6.71 -3.12 -4.17
N LEU A 94 6.02 -2.11 -3.63
CA LEU A 94 6.66 -1.16 -2.73
C LEU A 94 7.07 -1.79 -1.39
N SER A 95 6.32 -2.79 -0.90
CA SER A 95 6.73 -3.57 0.27
C SER A 95 8.02 -4.33 0.01
N ALA A 96 8.20 -4.91 -1.19
CA ALA A 96 9.46 -5.54 -1.59
C ALA A 96 10.60 -4.51 -1.64
N ALA A 97 10.35 -3.32 -2.21
CA ALA A 97 11.32 -2.23 -2.21
C ALA A 97 11.74 -1.82 -0.79
N CYS A 98 10.78 -1.62 0.12
CA CYS A 98 11.03 -1.30 1.52
C CYS A 98 11.77 -2.43 2.25
N ALA A 99 11.40 -3.69 2.02
CA ALA A 99 12.07 -4.85 2.62
C ALA A 99 13.53 -4.96 2.16
N LYS A 100 13.81 -4.79 0.86
CA LYS A 100 15.19 -4.71 0.33
C LYS A 100 15.96 -3.55 0.96
N MET A 101 15.35 -2.38 1.10
CA MET A 101 15.99 -1.22 1.73
C MET A 101 16.40 -1.50 3.19
N LEU A 102 15.62 -2.30 3.92
CA LEU A 102 15.94 -2.72 5.29
C LEU A 102 16.91 -3.92 5.36
N GLY A 103 17.34 -4.45 4.22
CA GLY A 103 18.32 -5.54 4.13
C GLY A 103 17.73 -6.94 4.21
N ALA A 104 16.47 -7.14 3.84
CA ALA A 104 15.94 -8.49 3.63
C ALA A 104 16.76 -9.25 2.58
N GLU A 105 17.12 -10.49 2.89
CA GLU A 105 17.98 -11.32 2.04
C GLU A 105 17.18 -12.15 1.04
N LYS A 106 16.01 -12.65 1.46
CA LYS A 106 15.15 -13.49 0.64
C LYS A 106 13.72 -12.93 0.67
N ILE A 107 13.14 -12.68 -0.51
CA ILE A 107 11.78 -12.16 -0.65
C ILE A 107 11.00 -13.13 -1.52
N PHE A 108 9.96 -13.77 -0.98
CA PHE A 108 8.97 -14.50 -1.76
C PHE A 108 7.84 -13.54 -2.15
N MET A 109 7.51 -13.48 -3.43
CA MET A 109 6.38 -12.70 -3.94
C MET A 109 5.28 -13.66 -4.39
N VAL A 110 4.14 -13.63 -3.71
CA VAL A 110 3.02 -14.55 -3.96
C VAL A 110 1.90 -13.80 -4.67
N ASP A 111 1.53 -14.22 -5.87
CA ASP A 111 0.42 -13.66 -6.66
C ASP A 111 -0.02 -14.71 -7.70
N HIS A 112 -1.10 -14.50 -8.44
CA HIS A 112 -1.45 -15.36 -9.59
C HIS A 112 -1.03 -14.76 -10.94
N ASN A 113 -0.71 -13.46 -10.94
CA ASN A 113 -0.49 -12.71 -12.16
C ASN A 113 0.98 -12.74 -12.52
N GLU A 114 1.31 -13.56 -13.51
CA GLU A 114 2.66 -13.72 -14.05
C GLU A 114 3.35 -12.40 -14.40
N TYR A 115 2.64 -11.44 -14.99
CA TYR A 115 3.24 -10.14 -15.33
C TYR A 115 3.75 -9.40 -14.08
N ARG A 116 2.99 -9.45 -12.98
CA ARG A 116 3.39 -8.81 -11.72
C ARG A 116 4.52 -9.56 -11.02
N LEU A 117 4.47 -10.89 -11.02
CA LEU A 117 5.51 -11.74 -10.47
C LEU A 117 6.85 -11.53 -11.20
N ASN A 118 6.83 -11.50 -12.53
CA ASN A 118 8.01 -11.24 -13.35
C ASN A 118 8.58 -9.84 -13.09
N TYR A 119 7.72 -8.82 -12.94
CA TYR A 119 8.18 -7.49 -12.55
C TYR A 119 8.86 -7.48 -11.17
N ALA A 120 8.27 -8.17 -10.18
CA ALA A 120 8.84 -8.27 -8.84
C ALA A 120 10.21 -8.97 -8.85
N ALA A 121 10.34 -10.07 -9.58
CA ALA A 121 11.59 -10.81 -9.75
C ALA A 121 12.66 -9.93 -10.40
N ALA A 122 12.35 -9.31 -11.55
CA ALA A 122 13.30 -8.47 -12.28
C ALA A 122 13.73 -7.21 -11.52
N THR A 123 12.84 -6.61 -10.73
CA THR A 123 13.09 -5.32 -10.07
C THR A 123 13.71 -5.48 -8.68
N TYR A 124 13.30 -6.50 -7.93
CA TYR A 124 13.62 -6.63 -6.51
C TYR A 124 14.34 -7.93 -6.16
N ASP A 125 14.64 -8.78 -7.15
CA ASP A 125 15.21 -10.11 -6.94
C ASP A 125 14.32 -10.96 -6.02
N ALA A 126 13.00 -10.82 -6.19
CA ALA A 126 12.01 -11.59 -5.46
C ALA A 126 11.81 -12.96 -6.13
N ILE A 127 11.66 -14.01 -5.33
CA ILE A 127 11.31 -15.35 -5.78
C ILE A 127 9.81 -15.36 -6.10
N PRO A 128 9.41 -15.51 -7.36
CA PRO A 128 7.99 -15.54 -7.72
C PRO A 128 7.36 -16.86 -7.27
N VAL A 129 6.15 -16.78 -6.71
CA VAL A 129 5.36 -17.93 -6.29
C VAL A 129 3.95 -17.77 -6.85
N ASN A 130 3.66 -18.49 -7.95
CA ASN A 130 2.33 -18.51 -8.53
C ASN A 130 1.45 -19.54 -7.80
N PHE A 131 0.46 -19.06 -7.03
CA PHE A 131 -0.40 -19.95 -6.25
C PHE A 131 -1.45 -20.70 -7.08
N ASP A 132 -1.59 -20.40 -8.38
CA ASP A 132 -2.38 -21.23 -9.30
C ASP A 132 -1.60 -22.48 -9.74
N GLU A 133 -0.27 -22.49 -9.57
CA GLU A 133 0.63 -23.57 -10.00
C GLU A 133 1.17 -24.42 -8.86
N VAL A 134 1.41 -23.83 -7.69
CA VAL A 134 1.97 -24.51 -6.51
C VAL A 134 1.23 -24.13 -5.23
N ASP A 135 1.31 -24.98 -4.20
CA ASP A 135 0.94 -24.55 -2.84
C ASP A 135 2.00 -23.56 -2.33
N ALA A 136 1.61 -22.29 -2.22
CA ALA A 136 2.53 -21.23 -1.86
C ALA A 136 3.15 -21.42 -0.47
N ALA A 137 2.39 -21.94 0.49
CA ALA A 137 2.89 -22.13 1.86
C ALA A 137 3.91 -23.27 1.90
N GLU A 138 3.60 -24.39 1.26
CA GLU A 138 4.53 -25.52 1.14
C GLU A 138 5.82 -25.11 0.43
N PHE A 139 5.70 -24.41 -0.71
CA PHE A 139 6.86 -23.92 -1.46
C PHE A 139 7.74 -23.00 -0.62
N ILE A 140 7.16 -22.03 0.10
CA ILE A 140 7.91 -21.11 0.96
C ILE A 140 8.63 -21.88 2.07
N ILE A 141 7.95 -22.83 2.73
CA ILE A 141 8.55 -23.64 3.81
C ILE A 141 9.73 -24.45 3.27
N GLN A 142 9.60 -25.10 2.12
CA GLN A 142 10.66 -25.90 1.52
C GLN A 142 11.88 -25.07 1.06
N ASN A 143 11.69 -23.77 0.80
CA ASN A 143 12.73 -22.87 0.30
C ASN A 143 13.22 -21.86 1.35
N THR A 144 12.80 -22.01 2.60
CA THR A 144 13.29 -21.25 3.76
C THR A 144 14.15 -22.16 4.63
N ASP A 145 15.34 -21.68 4.98
CA ASP A 145 16.33 -22.43 5.78
C ASP A 145 15.93 -22.58 7.26
#